data_AF-A0A3Q9PYZ0-F1
#
_entry.id   AF-A0A3Q9PYZ0-F1
#
_cell.length_a   1.000
_cell.length_b   1.000
_cell.length_c   1.000
_cell.angle_alpha   90.00
_cell.angle_beta   90.00
_cell.angle_gamma   90.00
#
_symmetry.space_group_name_H-M   'P 1'
#
loop_
_entity.id
_entity.type
_entity.pdbx_description
1 polymer ?
#
loop_
_entity_poly.entity_id
_entity_poly.type
_entity_poly.pdbx_seq_one_letter_code
_entity_poly.pdbx_strand_id
1 'polypeptide(L)'
;MDASATSPAPGQVLVTVQSRKGDGTAPQLLLDQVAAVLTNADVRPLTDEVAVQSAQIVLYAIRGRVYTYAGPDSAVVMREALRNLQAYLAEAHRIGRDVPESAIKAKLFVDGVQRVELDSPAADIRISRTQAAYCISIDIVHAGIDE
;
A
#
# COMPACT_ATOMS: atom_id res chain seq x y z
N MET A 1 -0.09 2.84 11.09
CA MET A 1 1.18 3.29 11.70
C MET A 1 2.07 2.12 11.53
N ASP A 2 3.16 2.29 10.83
CA ASP A 2 4.12 1.23 10.63
C ASP A 2 5.51 1.82 10.82
N ALA A 3 6.46 0.98 11.18
CA ALA A 3 7.85 1.37 11.32
C ALA A 3 8.74 0.23 10.85
N SER A 4 9.80 0.55 10.12
CA SER A 4 10.80 -0.41 9.67
C SER A 4 12.18 0.04 10.10
N ALA A 5 13.03 -0.91 10.48
CA ALA A 5 14.45 -0.67 10.75
C ALA A 5 15.28 -1.45 9.72
N THR A 6 16.22 -0.77 9.07
CA THR A 6 17.20 -1.36 8.16
C THR A 6 18.61 -0.92 8.52
N SER A 7 19.62 -1.68 8.12
CA SER A 7 21.02 -1.31 8.30
C SER A 7 21.64 -1.07 6.93
N PRO A 8 21.74 0.20 6.48
CA PRO A 8 22.32 0.51 5.16
C PRO A 8 23.84 0.32 5.13
N ALA A 9 24.50 0.43 6.28
CA ALA A 9 25.94 0.24 6.46
C ALA A 9 26.22 -0.30 7.88
N PRO A 10 27.38 -0.98 8.09
CA PRO A 10 27.78 -1.42 9.43
C PRO A 10 27.80 -0.25 10.42
N GLY A 11 27.18 -0.45 11.58
CA GLY A 11 27.07 0.60 12.60
C GLY A 11 26.04 1.68 12.29
N GLN A 12 25.17 1.51 11.28
CA GLN A 12 24.07 2.43 11.00
C GLN A 12 22.73 1.70 11.06
N VAL A 13 21.75 2.34 11.69
CA VAL A 13 20.36 1.92 11.76
C VAL A 13 19.48 3.03 11.21
N LEU A 14 18.75 2.73 10.14
CA LEU A 14 17.77 3.62 9.54
C LEU A 14 16.36 3.18 9.96
N VAL A 15 15.69 4.01 10.74
CA VAL A 15 14.30 3.83 11.13
C VAL A 15 13.41 4.64 10.20
N THR A 16 12.57 3.95 9.44
CA THR A 16 11.56 4.55 8.58
C THR A 16 10.21 4.51 9.26
N VAL A 17 9.54 5.65 9.37
CA VAL A 17 8.25 5.83 10.06
C VAL A 17 7.16 6.17 9.06
N GLN A 18 6.03 5.48 9.16
CA GLN A 18 4.82 5.77 8.39
C GLN A 18 3.70 6.28 9.31
N SER A 19 3.14 7.44 8.96
CA SER A 19 1.97 8.02 9.62
C SER A 19 0.72 7.17 9.43
N ARG A 20 -0.27 7.35 10.34
CA ARG A 20 -1.64 6.82 10.15
C ARG A 20 -2.54 7.75 9.35
N LYS A 21 -2.12 9.01 9.18
CA LYS A 21 -2.94 10.05 8.58
C LYS A 21 -2.49 10.29 7.14
N GLY A 22 -3.44 10.70 6.30
CA GLY A 22 -3.17 11.06 4.91
C GLY A 22 -2.62 9.88 4.12
N ASP A 23 -1.58 10.15 3.34
CA ASP A 23 -0.89 9.22 2.45
C ASP A 23 0.19 8.37 3.16
N GLY A 24 0.35 8.53 4.47
CA GLY A 24 1.36 7.84 5.25
C GLY A 24 2.64 8.67 5.49
N THR A 25 2.77 9.87 4.93
CA THR A 25 3.90 10.76 5.20
C THR A 25 3.93 11.17 6.68
N ALA A 26 5.07 10.96 7.35
CA ALA A 26 5.26 11.33 8.75
C ALA A 26 5.71 12.79 8.87
N PRO A 27 4.98 13.63 9.64
CA PRO A 27 5.39 15.02 9.87
C PRO A 27 6.65 15.09 10.74
N GLN A 28 7.45 16.15 10.59
CA GLN A 28 8.71 16.32 11.31
C GLN A 28 8.56 16.14 12.83
N LEU A 29 7.48 16.69 13.42
CA LEU A 29 7.20 16.56 14.85
C LEU A 29 7.09 15.09 15.32
N LEU A 30 6.54 14.21 14.49
CA LEU A 30 6.48 12.77 14.79
C LEU A 30 7.88 12.14 14.70
N LEU A 31 8.67 12.52 13.70
CA LEU A 31 10.04 12.04 13.52
C LEU A 31 10.93 12.44 14.71
N ASP A 32 10.81 13.69 15.16
CA ASP A 32 11.56 14.22 16.31
C ASP A 32 11.20 13.47 17.61
N GLN A 33 9.92 13.16 17.82
CA GLN A 33 9.47 12.37 18.97
C GLN A 33 10.06 10.95 18.93
N VAL A 34 10.07 10.31 17.77
CA VAL A 34 10.65 8.97 17.61
C VAL A 34 12.17 9.02 17.82
N ALA A 35 12.85 10.00 17.22
CA ALA A 35 14.29 10.19 17.39
C ALA A 35 14.67 10.40 18.87
N ALA A 36 13.93 11.26 19.59
CA ALA A 36 14.16 11.50 21.01
C ALA A 36 14.05 10.22 21.86
N VAL A 37 13.09 9.34 21.53
CA VAL A 37 12.95 8.03 22.21
C VAL A 37 14.12 7.11 21.89
N LEU A 38 14.55 7.04 20.63
CA LEU A 38 15.62 6.15 20.19
C LEU A 38 17.02 6.62 20.62
N THR A 39 17.22 7.92 20.85
CA THR A 39 18.50 8.48 21.33
C THR A 39 18.58 8.54 22.87
N ASN A 40 17.49 8.23 23.59
CA ASN A 40 17.47 8.18 25.04
C ASN A 40 18.46 7.12 25.57
N ALA A 41 19.21 7.47 26.62
CA ALA A 41 20.35 6.71 27.13
C ALA A 41 20.01 5.27 27.56
N ASP A 42 18.76 5.00 27.95
CA ASP A 42 18.29 3.65 28.34
C ASP A 42 17.96 2.73 27.15
N VAL A 43 17.90 3.26 25.92
CA VAL A 43 17.51 2.53 24.69
C VAL A 43 18.66 2.45 23.68
N ARG A 44 19.83 3.05 23.98
CA ARG A 44 20.96 3.10 23.05
C ARG A 44 21.44 1.71 22.63
N PRO A 45 21.38 1.36 21.33
CA PRO A 45 22.32 0.39 20.80
C PRO A 45 23.72 0.97 21.01
N LEU A 46 24.59 0.23 21.70
CA LEU A 46 25.83 0.77 22.27
C LEU A 46 26.83 1.30 21.21
N THR A 47 26.63 0.99 19.93
CA THR A 47 27.60 1.21 18.84
C THR A 47 27.02 1.77 17.53
N ASP A 48 25.70 1.91 17.41
CA ASP A 48 25.08 2.21 16.11
C ASP A 48 24.54 3.65 16.02
N GLU A 49 24.78 4.30 14.89
CA GLU A 49 24.22 5.59 14.52
C GLU A 49 22.77 5.39 14.04
N VAL A 50 21.81 5.91 14.81
CA VAL A 50 20.38 5.79 14.50
C VAL A 50 19.88 7.04 13.79
N ALA A 51 19.43 6.88 12.55
CA ALA A 51 18.75 7.90 11.77
C ALA A 51 17.25 7.59 11.67
N VAL A 52 16.39 8.61 11.77
CA VAL A 52 14.93 8.46 11.63
C VAL A 52 14.44 9.28 10.44
N GLN A 53 13.62 8.68 9.58
CA GLN A 53 13.04 9.35 8.42
C GLN A 53 11.57 8.97 8.22
N SER A 54 10.84 9.77 7.45
CA SER A 54 9.52 9.38 6.93
C SER A 54 9.66 8.30 5.85
N ALA A 55 8.65 7.42 5.75
CA ALA A 55 8.49 6.57 4.59
C ALA A 55 8.35 7.41 3.31
N GLN A 56 9.02 6.98 2.25
CA GLN A 56 8.81 7.53 0.91
C GLN A 56 7.53 6.95 0.32
N ILE A 57 6.58 7.82 -0.03
CA ILE A 57 5.27 7.37 -0.52
C ILE A 57 5.29 7.21 -2.04
N VAL A 58 5.04 5.98 -2.50
CA VAL A 58 4.89 5.66 -3.92
C VAL A 58 3.42 5.76 -4.28
N LEU A 59 3.06 6.84 -4.97
CA LEU A 59 1.69 7.11 -5.39
C LEU A 59 1.34 6.32 -6.65
N TYR A 60 0.14 5.76 -6.70
CA TYR A 60 -0.36 5.06 -7.88
C TYR A 60 -1.89 5.14 -8.00
N ALA A 61 -2.37 4.92 -9.21
CA ALA A 61 -3.78 4.83 -9.52
C ALA A 61 -4.13 3.42 -9.99
N ILE A 62 -5.37 3.00 -9.72
CA ILE A 62 -5.93 1.75 -10.22
C ILE A 62 -6.99 2.10 -11.26
N ARG A 63 -6.85 1.56 -12.47
CA ARG A 63 -7.80 1.74 -13.56
C ARG A 63 -8.05 0.44 -14.28
N GLY A 64 -9.30 0.14 -14.58
CA GLY A 64 -9.64 -1.10 -15.25
C GLY A 64 -11.13 -1.32 -15.47
N ARG A 65 -11.42 -2.47 -16.08
CA ARG A 65 -12.75 -2.91 -16.48
C ARG A 65 -13.05 -4.25 -15.85
N VAL A 66 -14.26 -4.41 -15.35
CA VAL A 66 -14.79 -5.67 -14.85
C VAL A 66 -15.95 -6.09 -15.74
N TYR A 67 -15.95 -7.35 -16.15
CA TYR A 67 -16.99 -8.00 -16.92
C TYR A 67 -17.64 -9.07 -16.03
N THR A 68 -18.97 -9.10 -16.01
CA THR A 68 -19.74 -10.04 -15.19
C THR A 68 -20.46 -11.04 -16.07
N TYR A 69 -20.84 -12.18 -15.49
CA TYR A 69 -21.79 -13.08 -16.14
C TYR A 69 -23.16 -12.39 -16.32
N ALA A 70 -23.98 -12.92 -17.21
CA ALA A 70 -25.37 -12.51 -17.36
C ALA A 70 -26.15 -12.76 -16.05
N GLY A 71 -26.71 -11.70 -15.47
CA GLY A 71 -27.47 -11.78 -14.23
C GLY A 71 -28.05 -10.41 -13.85
N PRO A 72 -29.05 -10.39 -12.96
CA PRO A 72 -29.78 -9.16 -12.64
C PRO A 72 -28.97 -8.16 -11.79
N ASP A 73 -27.90 -8.60 -11.11
CA ASP A 73 -27.31 -7.87 -9.99
C ASP A 73 -25.83 -7.46 -10.20
N SER A 74 -25.43 -7.04 -11.41
CA SER A 74 -24.06 -6.57 -11.67
C SER A 74 -23.60 -5.46 -10.73
N ALA A 75 -24.52 -4.57 -10.31
CA ALA A 75 -24.24 -3.51 -9.35
C ALA A 75 -23.92 -4.02 -7.93
N VAL A 76 -24.36 -5.23 -7.56
CA VAL A 76 -24.00 -5.88 -6.29
C VAL A 76 -22.60 -6.46 -6.39
N VAL A 77 -22.32 -7.20 -7.47
CA VAL A 77 -21.00 -7.78 -7.78
C VAL A 77 -19.91 -6.71 -7.78
N MET A 78 -20.12 -5.60 -8.49
CA MET A 78 -19.17 -4.49 -8.53
C MET A 78 -18.89 -3.87 -7.17
N ARG A 79 -19.92 -3.77 -6.31
CA ARG A 79 -19.79 -3.21 -4.96
C ARG A 79 -18.99 -4.14 -4.04
N GLU A 80 -19.13 -5.45 -4.22
CA GLU A 80 -18.32 -6.43 -3.51
C GLU A 80 -16.87 -6.42 -3.98
N ALA A 81 -16.63 -6.42 -5.30
CA ALA A 81 -15.29 -6.32 -5.89
C ALA A 81 -14.55 -5.08 -5.39
N LEU A 82 -15.19 -3.90 -5.41
CA LEU A 82 -14.61 -2.66 -4.91
C LEU A 82 -14.32 -2.70 -3.40
N ARG A 83 -15.18 -3.34 -2.61
CA ARG A 83 -14.97 -3.51 -1.17
C ARG A 83 -13.76 -4.38 -0.88
N ASN A 84 -13.63 -5.50 -1.58
CA ASN A 84 -12.49 -6.41 -1.44
C ASN A 84 -11.18 -5.75 -1.87
N LEU A 85 -11.21 -4.97 -2.96
CA LEU A 85 -10.07 -4.16 -3.37
C LEU A 85 -9.69 -3.15 -2.29
N GLN A 86 -10.64 -2.34 -1.80
CA GLN A 86 -10.38 -1.34 -0.76
C GLN A 86 -9.80 -1.95 0.52
N ALA A 87 -10.34 -3.09 0.96
CA ALA A 87 -9.82 -3.82 2.12
C ALA A 87 -8.37 -4.25 1.91
N TYR A 88 -8.05 -4.79 0.72
CA TYR A 88 -6.69 -5.14 0.35
C TYR A 88 -5.75 -3.93 0.33
N LEU A 89 -6.15 -2.80 -0.27
CA LEU A 89 -5.31 -1.60 -0.34
C LEU A 89 -5.01 -1.03 1.06
N ALA A 90 -5.99 -1.08 1.97
CA ALA A 90 -5.77 -0.68 3.37
C ALA A 90 -4.74 -1.58 4.07
N GLU A 91 -4.75 -2.89 3.78
CA GLU A 91 -3.78 -3.85 4.33
C GLU A 91 -2.40 -3.75 3.66
N ALA A 92 -2.37 -3.39 2.37
CA ALA A 92 -1.17 -3.23 1.56
C ALA A 92 -0.46 -1.89 1.82
N HIS A 93 -1.14 -0.91 2.43
CA HIS A 93 -0.58 0.40 2.78
C HIS A 93 0.40 0.32 3.97
N ARG A 94 1.51 -0.38 3.78
CA ARG A 94 2.54 -0.67 4.77
C ARG A 94 3.93 -0.52 4.17
N ILE A 95 4.93 -0.29 5.02
CA ILE A 95 6.31 -0.12 4.57
C ILE A 95 6.84 -1.45 4.00
N GLY A 96 7.49 -1.41 2.84
CA GLY A 96 8.12 -2.58 2.23
C GLY A 96 7.16 -3.63 1.67
N ARG A 97 5.89 -3.27 1.47
CA ARG A 97 4.88 -4.17 0.92
C ARG A 97 4.61 -3.83 -0.54
N ASP A 98 5.04 -4.73 -1.43
CA ASP A 98 4.72 -4.67 -2.86
C ASP A 98 3.20 -4.72 -3.08
N VAL A 99 2.75 -4.12 -4.19
CA VAL A 99 1.36 -4.22 -4.68
C VAL A 99 1.39 -4.90 -6.04
N PRO A 100 1.25 -6.24 -6.09
CA PRO A 100 1.24 -6.97 -7.35
C PRO A 100 -0.01 -6.68 -8.17
N GLU A 101 0.16 -6.60 -9.48
CA GLU A 101 -0.94 -6.40 -10.43
C GLU A 101 -1.93 -7.58 -10.36
N SER A 102 -1.40 -8.79 -10.20
CA SER A 102 -2.17 -10.02 -9.99
C SER A 102 -3.01 -10.01 -8.71
N ALA A 103 -2.52 -9.39 -7.63
CA ALA A 103 -3.27 -9.27 -6.38
C ALA A 103 -4.47 -8.33 -6.54
N ILE A 104 -4.30 -7.21 -7.26
CA ILE A 104 -5.40 -6.29 -7.58
C ILE A 104 -6.49 -7.03 -8.38
N LYS A 105 -6.09 -7.73 -9.45
CA LYS A 105 -7.01 -8.55 -10.26
C LYS A 105 -7.74 -9.59 -9.42
N ALA A 106 -7.02 -10.32 -8.58
CA ALA A 106 -7.60 -11.35 -7.72
C ALA A 106 -8.63 -10.80 -6.73
N LYS A 107 -8.45 -9.57 -6.23
CA LYS A 107 -9.42 -8.93 -5.33
C LYS A 107 -10.65 -8.38 -6.04
N LEU A 108 -10.50 -8.01 -7.30
CA LEU A 108 -11.62 -7.65 -8.17
C LEU A 108 -12.40 -8.87 -8.66
N PHE A 109 -11.77 -10.04 -8.73
CA PHE A 109 -12.38 -11.29 -9.19
C PHE A 109 -13.18 -11.96 -8.06
N VAL A 110 -14.40 -11.48 -7.85
CA VAL A 110 -15.37 -12.04 -6.90
C VAL A 110 -16.39 -12.93 -7.61
N ASP A 111 -17.29 -13.56 -6.85
CA ASP A 111 -18.36 -14.34 -7.46
C ASP A 111 -19.24 -13.48 -8.38
N GLY A 112 -19.61 -14.03 -9.53
CA GLY A 112 -20.30 -13.29 -10.61
C GLY A 112 -19.39 -12.48 -11.54
N VAL A 113 -18.09 -12.33 -11.25
CA VAL A 113 -17.10 -11.77 -12.19
C VAL A 113 -16.58 -12.85 -13.13
N GLN A 114 -16.47 -12.51 -14.40
CA GLN A 114 -15.96 -13.41 -15.44
C GLN A 114 -14.58 -13.00 -15.92
N ARG A 115 -14.35 -11.69 -16.09
CA ARG A 115 -13.07 -11.16 -16.57
C ARG A 115 -12.77 -9.81 -15.92
N VAL A 116 -11.49 -9.62 -15.61
CA VAL A 116 -10.95 -8.36 -15.11
C VAL A 116 -9.82 -7.93 -16.04
N GLU A 117 -9.95 -6.74 -16.60
CA GLU A 117 -8.89 -6.07 -17.34
C GLU A 117 -8.35 -4.91 -16.52
N LEU A 118 -7.04 -4.86 -16.34
CA LEU A 118 -6.39 -3.78 -15.61
C LEU A 118 -5.55 -2.97 -16.59
N ASP A 119 -5.87 -1.68 -16.71
CA ASP A 119 -5.08 -0.73 -17.51
C ASP A 119 -3.96 -0.10 -16.67
N SER A 120 -4.19 0.02 -15.36
CA SER A 120 -3.21 0.56 -14.42
C SER A 120 -3.39 -0.03 -13.03
N PRO A 121 -2.30 -0.41 -12.33
CA PRO A 121 -0.92 -0.41 -12.80
C PRO A 121 -0.66 -1.49 -13.87
N ALA A 122 0.20 -1.21 -14.85
CA ALA A 122 0.53 -2.14 -15.94
C ALA A 122 1.52 -3.26 -15.51
N ALA A 123 2.11 -3.12 -14.33
CA ALA A 123 3.06 -4.04 -13.72
C ALA A 123 2.99 -3.93 -12.20
N ASP A 124 3.64 -4.86 -11.50
CA ASP A 124 3.74 -4.82 -10.05
C ASP A 124 4.36 -3.50 -9.55
N ILE A 125 3.77 -2.93 -8.51
CA ILE A 125 4.34 -1.78 -7.82
C ILE A 125 5.31 -2.30 -6.77
N ARG A 126 6.60 -2.16 -7.07
CA ARG A 126 7.70 -2.60 -6.19
C ARG A 126 8.03 -1.53 -5.17
N ILE A 127 8.07 -1.93 -3.91
CA ILE A 127 8.21 -1.06 -2.75
C ILE A 127 9.44 -1.48 -1.96
N SER A 128 10.38 -0.56 -1.79
CA SER A 128 11.56 -0.80 -0.97
C SER A 128 11.20 -0.86 0.52
N ARG A 129 12.15 -1.35 1.34
CA ARG A 129 12.01 -1.37 2.81
C ARG A 129 11.90 0.01 3.47
N THR A 130 12.06 1.09 2.70
CA THR A 130 11.92 2.49 3.16
C THR A 130 10.74 3.21 2.49
N GLN A 131 9.97 2.50 1.67
CA GLN A 131 8.84 3.03 0.91
C GLN A 131 7.53 2.41 1.37
N ALA A 132 6.42 3.10 1.08
CA ALA A 132 5.08 2.56 1.21
C ALA A 132 4.23 2.97 -0.01
N ALA A 133 3.40 2.08 -0.52
CA ALA A 133 2.51 2.37 -1.65
C ALA A 133 1.24 3.07 -1.15
N TYR A 134 0.76 4.10 -1.86
CA TYR A 134 -0.51 4.77 -1.56
C TYR A 134 -1.34 4.93 -2.83
N CYS A 135 -2.57 4.40 -2.81
CA CYS A 135 -3.49 4.48 -3.93
C CYS A 135 -4.23 5.83 -3.88
N ILE A 136 -4.02 6.68 -4.88
CA ILE A 136 -4.63 8.02 -4.95
C ILE A 136 -6.02 8.02 -5.60
N SER A 137 -6.32 7.01 -6.42
CA SER A 137 -7.59 6.91 -7.13
C SER A 137 -7.88 5.48 -7.58
N ILE A 138 -9.15 5.10 -7.52
CA ILE A 138 -9.67 3.84 -8.04
C ILE A 138 -10.76 4.18 -9.06
N ASP A 139 -10.53 3.82 -10.32
CA ASP A 139 -11.47 3.97 -11.42
C ASP A 139 -11.70 2.61 -12.08
N ILE A 140 -12.59 1.83 -11.48
CA ILE A 140 -12.98 0.51 -11.97
C ILE A 140 -14.42 0.62 -12.47
N VAL A 141 -14.59 0.37 -13.77
CA VAL A 141 -15.89 0.45 -14.43
C VAL A 141 -16.43 -0.93 -14.78
N HIS A 142 -17.76 -1.06 -14.75
CA HIS A 142 -18.42 -2.23 -15.31
C HIS A 142 -18.47 -2.07 -16.83
N ALA A 143 -17.83 -2.99 -17.56
CA ALA A 143 -17.68 -2.92 -19.01
C ALA A 143 -18.70 -3.79 -19.77
N GLY A 144 -19.66 -4.37 -19.05
CA GLY A 144 -20.73 -5.19 -19.61
C GLY A 144 -20.62 -6.66 -19.24
N ILE A 145 -21.28 -7.48 -20.06
CA ILE A 145 -21.25 -8.93 -19.98
C ILE A 145 -20.33 -9.48 -21.07
N ASP A 146 -19.62 -10.56 -20.78
CA ASP A 146 -18.80 -11.30 -21.74
C ASP A 146 -19.48 -12.67 -21.92
N GLU A 147 -19.72 -13.14 -23.14
CA GLU A 147 -20.28 -14.49 -23.39
C GLU A 147 -19.19 -15.42 -23.93
#